data_AF-A0A2N2FDN6-F1
#
_entry.id   AF-A0A2N2FDN6-F1
#
_cell.length_a   1.000
_cell.length_b   1.000
_cell.length_c   1.000
_cell.angle_alpha   90.00
_cell.angle_beta   90.00
_cell.angle_gamma   90.00
#
_symmetry.space_group_name_H-M   'P 1'
#
loop_
_entity.id
_entity.type
_entity.pdbx_description
1 polymer ?
#
loop_
_entity_poly.entity_id
_entity_poly.type
_entity_poly.pdbx_seq_one_letter_code
_entity_poly.pdbx_strand_id
1 'polypeptide(L)'
;MTLNEETSGVNDIIERAIEQNPQNREIIKAFGPIIIRQRQLASQSSSQSLDCSLIDKEKLKAGVPVSHQMNLFLPEDSLKEIALSIAEAVKEGMPQLKESIDLVSSLIQKGKINPADYFKAPAEGENKTADHLAKDLKISPSNVSFLMNLVSRVVLERRAKEIMLALGEFDWNKGYCPVCGEFPSIALIEEEGGKRFLHCSSCGQDWRFTRVSCPYCEKEERKDMEYFYVENKTQEAAFICDTCKKYLVTLYRAGHLFARDMDVSAISLIHMDMLMQQKGYEPMAICAWNVLS
;
A
#
# COMPACT_ATOMS: atom_id res chain seq x y z
N MET A 1 0.71 4.27 -22.94
CA MET A 1 -0.66 4.68 -22.56
C MET A 1 -0.58 6.10 -22.10
N THR A 2 -1.53 6.95 -22.49
CA THR A 2 -1.55 8.36 -22.06
C THR A 2 -2.09 8.45 -20.63
N LEU A 3 -1.72 9.49 -19.87
CA LEU A 3 -2.14 9.71 -18.47
C LEU A 3 -3.68 9.65 -18.28
N ASN A 4 -4.44 10.00 -19.33
CA ASN A 4 -5.90 9.96 -19.37
C ASN A 4 -6.46 8.53 -19.50
N GLU A 5 -5.77 7.61 -20.17
CA GLU A 5 -6.21 6.21 -20.33
C GLU A 5 -6.05 5.43 -19.03
N GLU A 6 -4.96 5.65 -18.28
CA GLU A 6 -4.76 5.03 -16.96
C GLU A 6 -5.78 5.54 -15.93
N THR A 7 -6.08 6.85 -15.95
CA THR A 7 -7.10 7.45 -15.07
C THR A 7 -8.50 6.90 -15.36
N SER A 8 -8.89 6.82 -16.64
CA SER A 8 -10.18 6.28 -17.04
C SER A 8 -10.33 4.81 -16.61
N GLY A 9 -9.26 4.02 -16.75
CA GLY A 9 -9.29 2.61 -16.34
C GLY A 9 -9.50 2.40 -14.83
N VAL A 10 -8.87 3.23 -13.99
CA VAL A 10 -9.04 3.11 -12.52
C VAL A 10 -10.45 3.53 -12.08
N ASN A 11 -11.04 4.54 -12.71
CA ASN A 11 -12.44 4.93 -12.45
C ASN A 11 -13.40 3.78 -12.74
N ASP A 12 -13.29 3.15 -13.91
CA ASP A 12 -14.13 2.01 -14.29
C ASP A 12 -13.96 0.83 -13.32
N ILE A 13 -12.73 0.61 -12.82
CA ILE A 13 -12.45 -0.41 -11.80
C ILE A 13 -13.18 -0.08 -10.49
N ILE A 14 -13.17 1.18 -10.05
CA ILE A 14 -13.84 1.64 -8.82
C ILE A 14 -15.36 1.53 -8.95
N GLU A 15 -15.95 1.96 -10.08
CA GLU A 15 -17.38 1.85 -10.32
C GLU A 15 -17.85 0.40 -10.28
N ARG A 16 -17.14 -0.49 -10.98
CA ARG A 16 -17.42 -1.92 -10.94
C ARG A 16 -17.25 -2.51 -9.54
N ALA A 17 -16.24 -2.06 -8.79
CA ALA A 17 -16.05 -2.50 -7.41
C ALA A 17 -17.22 -2.10 -6.50
N ILE A 18 -17.78 -0.90 -6.68
CA ILE A 18 -18.98 -0.42 -5.96
C ILE A 18 -20.22 -1.25 -6.33
N GLU A 19 -20.38 -1.61 -7.61
CA GLU A 19 -21.48 -2.45 -8.09
C GLU A 19 -21.40 -3.88 -7.53
N GLN A 20 -20.20 -4.46 -7.52
CA GLN A 20 -19.96 -5.83 -7.04
C GLN A 20 -19.98 -5.94 -5.51
N ASN A 21 -19.67 -4.85 -4.79
CA ASN A 21 -19.56 -4.83 -3.33
C ASN A 21 -20.40 -3.69 -2.73
N PRO A 22 -21.74 -3.70 -2.89
CA PRO A 22 -22.61 -2.62 -2.44
C PRO A 22 -22.50 -2.37 -0.92
N GLN A 23 -22.23 -3.40 -0.13
CA GLN A 23 -22.01 -3.30 1.32
C GLN A 23 -20.76 -2.49 1.70
N ASN A 24 -19.77 -2.42 0.81
CA ASN A 24 -18.51 -1.71 1.03
C ASN A 24 -18.45 -0.40 0.21
N ARG A 25 -19.58 0.05 -0.36
CA ARG A 25 -19.67 1.25 -1.21
C ARG A 25 -19.07 2.49 -0.57
N GLU A 26 -19.38 2.75 0.70
CA GLU A 26 -18.96 3.98 1.37
C GLU A 26 -17.44 4.06 1.53
N ILE A 27 -16.78 2.96 1.91
CA ILE A 27 -15.32 2.94 2.03
C ILE A 27 -14.64 2.99 0.67
N ILE A 28 -15.20 2.34 -0.36
CA ILE A 28 -14.66 2.40 -1.73
C ILE A 28 -14.76 3.85 -2.25
N LYS A 29 -15.89 4.53 -2.04
CA LYS A 29 -16.04 5.94 -2.39
C LYS A 29 -15.09 6.86 -1.61
N ALA A 30 -14.83 6.55 -0.34
CA ALA A 30 -13.94 7.35 0.48
C ALA A 30 -12.48 7.32 0.01
N PHE A 31 -12.00 6.16 -0.46
CA PHE A 31 -10.64 6.01 -0.94
C PHE A 31 -10.48 6.16 -2.46
N GLY A 32 -11.58 6.11 -3.23
CA GLY A 32 -11.57 6.20 -4.69
C GLY A 32 -10.78 7.41 -5.22
N PRO A 33 -11.14 8.66 -4.85
CA PRO A 33 -10.43 9.85 -5.28
C PRO A 33 -8.93 9.83 -4.92
N ILE A 34 -8.59 9.26 -3.76
CA ILE A 34 -7.22 9.14 -3.28
C ILE A 34 -6.42 8.20 -4.18
N ILE A 35 -6.95 7.01 -4.48
CA ILE A 35 -6.30 6.02 -5.35
C ILE A 35 -6.13 6.59 -6.76
N ILE A 36 -7.17 7.19 -7.33
CA ILE A 36 -7.10 7.83 -8.65
C ILE A 36 -5.96 8.86 -8.67
N ARG A 37 -5.90 9.74 -7.67
CA ARG A 37 -4.85 10.76 -7.60
C ARG A 37 -3.47 10.16 -7.39
N GLN A 38 -3.34 9.08 -6.60
CA GLN A 38 -2.07 8.39 -6.42
C GLN A 38 -1.57 7.79 -7.73
N ARG A 39 -2.42 7.10 -8.51
CA ARG A 39 -2.03 6.54 -9.82
C ARG A 39 -1.64 7.62 -10.81
N GLN A 40 -2.40 8.72 -10.87
CA GLN A 40 -2.08 9.88 -11.70
C GLN A 40 -0.73 10.48 -11.38
N LEU A 41 -0.45 10.71 -10.10
CA LEU A 41 0.83 11.26 -9.69
C LEU A 41 1.95 10.23 -9.92
N ALA A 42 1.73 8.95 -9.60
CA ALA A 42 2.74 7.91 -9.76
C ALA A 42 3.10 7.59 -11.23
N SER A 43 2.25 7.93 -12.20
CA SER A 43 2.56 7.79 -13.64
C SER A 43 3.21 9.03 -14.26
N GLN A 44 3.22 10.17 -13.57
CA GLN A 44 3.96 11.34 -14.02
C GLN A 44 5.47 11.10 -13.94
N SER A 45 6.18 11.42 -15.03
CA SER A 45 7.64 11.36 -15.08
C SER A 45 8.26 12.22 -14.00
N SER A 46 9.09 11.61 -13.15
CA SER A 46 9.96 12.34 -12.25
C SER A 46 11.09 13.00 -13.05
N SER A 47 11.50 14.21 -12.65
CA SER A 47 12.68 14.86 -13.25
C SER A 47 14.00 14.18 -12.86
N GLN A 48 13.97 13.28 -11.88
CA GLN A 48 15.13 12.52 -11.40
C GLN A 48 14.76 11.08 -11.05
N SER A 49 15.66 10.16 -11.38
CA SER A 49 15.53 8.71 -11.18
C SER A 49 16.56 8.20 -10.17
N LEU A 50 16.25 7.07 -9.53
CA LEU A 50 17.22 6.37 -8.69
C LEU A 50 18.42 5.88 -9.51
N ASP A 51 19.62 5.99 -8.94
CA ASP A 51 20.78 5.27 -9.45
C ASP A 51 20.68 3.78 -9.06
N CYS A 52 19.93 3.03 -9.87
CA CYS A 52 19.69 1.62 -9.65
C CYS A 52 20.95 0.74 -9.84
N SER A 53 22.06 1.31 -10.35
CA SER A 53 23.34 0.58 -10.43
C SER A 53 23.94 0.29 -9.06
N LEU A 54 23.51 1.02 -8.03
CA LEU A 54 23.92 0.84 -6.64
C LEU A 54 23.22 -0.35 -5.95
N ILE A 55 22.24 -0.99 -6.60
CA ILE A 55 21.53 -2.13 -6.00
C ILE A 55 22.42 -3.37 -6.04
N ASP A 56 22.72 -3.91 -4.86
CA ASP A 56 23.51 -5.12 -4.70
C ASP A 56 22.60 -6.36 -4.83
N LYS A 57 22.80 -7.09 -5.93
CA LYS A 57 22.02 -8.29 -6.26
C LYS A 57 22.31 -9.45 -5.29
N GLU A 58 23.48 -9.52 -4.68
CA GLU A 58 23.79 -10.55 -3.68
C GLU A 58 23.08 -10.25 -2.37
N LYS A 59 22.98 -8.98 -1.97
CA LYS A 59 22.12 -8.57 -0.84
C LYS A 59 20.65 -8.87 -1.08
N LEU A 60 20.14 -8.67 -2.30
CA LEU A 60 18.77 -9.06 -2.67
C LEU A 60 18.57 -10.58 -2.52
N LYS A 61 19.48 -11.41 -3.05
CA LYS A 61 19.42 -12.87 -2.86
C LYS A 61 19.45 -13.29 -1.39
N ALA A 62 20.17 -12.53 -0.55
CA ALA A 62 20.18 -12.74 0.89
C ALA A 62 18.92 -12.23 1.62
N GLY A 63 17.95 -11.65 0.90
CA GLY A 63 16.68 -11.16 1.44
C GLY A 63 16.72 -9.72 1.95
N VAL A 64 17.72 -8.92 1.58
CA VAL A 64 17.79 -7.50 1.96
C VAL A 64 17.07 -6.65 0.91
N PRO A 65 15.92 -6.01 1.24
CA PRO A 65 15.16 -5.21 0.29
C PRO A 65 15.91 -3.93 -0.09
N VAL A 66 15.55 -3.32 -1.23
CA VAL A 66 16.26 -2.15 -1.77
C VAL A 66 16.24 -0.94 -0.82
N SER A 67 15.15 -0.73 -0.08
CA SER A 67 15.06 0.32 0.95
C SER A 67 16.09 0.22 2.08
N HIS A 68 16.62 -0.98 2.32
CA HIS A 68 17.73 -1.20 3.28
C HIS A 68 19.11 -1.08 2.62
N GLN A 69 19.18 -0.88 1.30
CA GLN A 69 20.41 -0.67 0.56
C GLN A 69 20.62 0.80 0.19
N MET A 70 19.53 1.55 -0.01
CA MET A 70 19.56 2.96 -0.39
C MET A 70 18.28 3.70 0.05
N ASN A 71 18.35 5.03 0.11
CA ASN A 71 17.18 5.86 0.37
C ASN A 71 16.29 5.93 -0.88
N LEU A 72 15.00 5.61 -0.72
CA LEU A 72 14.02 5.67 -1.81
C LEU A 72 13.40 7.07 -1.98
N PHE A 73 13.54 7.94 -0.98
CA PHE A 73 13.11 9.33 -1.02
C PHE A 73 14.31 10.22 -1.32
N LEU A 74 14.23 10.94 -2.43
CA LEU A 74 15.27 11.87 -2.87
C LEU A 74 14.96 13.29 -2.38
N PRO A 75 15.97 14.11 -2.05
CA PRO A 75 15.77 15.52 -1.66
C PRO A 75 14.97 16.34 -2.69
N GLU A 76 15.02 15.95 -3.96
CA GLU A 76 14.39 16.61 -5.09
C GLU A 76 12.94 16.15 -5.33
N ASP A 77 12.46 15.16 -4.58
CA ASP A 77 11.07 14.74 -4.66
C ASP A 77 10.15 15.92 -4.31
N SER A 78 9.18 16.19 -5.18
CA SER A 78 8.18 17.26 -5.03
C SER A 78 7.12 16.93 -3.97
N LEU A 79 7.59 16.59 -2.75
CA LEU A 79 6.75 16.08 -1.67
C LEU A 79 5.72 17.10 -1.20
N LYS A 80 6.03 18.40 -1.30
CA LYS A 80 5.09 19.48 -0.99
C LYS A 80 3.92 19.47 -1.96
N GLU A 81 4.20 19.43 -3.26
CA GLU A 81 3.20 19.41 -4.32
C GLU A 81 2.35 18.14 -4.28
N ILE A 82 3.00 16.98 -4.08
CA ILE A 82 2.31 15.70 -3.90
C ILE A 82 1.39 15.75 -2.66
N ALA A 83 1.88 16.25 -1.52
CA ALA A 83 1.09 16.34 -0.30
C ALA A 83 -0.15 17.22 -0.47
N LEU A 84 -0.02 18.39 -1.09
CA LEU A 84 -1.16 19.28 -1.35
C LEU A 84 -2.15 18.66 -2.35
N SER A 85 -1.65 17.98 -3.38
CA SER A 85 -2.50 17.30 -4.38
C SER A 85 -3.28 16.14 -3.78
N ILE A 86 -2.63 15.32 -2.95
CA ILE A 86 -3.27 14.22 -2.21
C ILE A 86 -4.25 14.76 -1.17
N ALA A 87 -3.93 15.87 -0.50
CA ALA A 87 -4.85 16.51 0.45
C ALA A 87 -6.18 16.89 -0.19
N GLU A 88 -6.19 17.40 -1.43
CA GLU A 88 -7.45 17.65 -2.16
C GLU A 88 -8.26 16.38 -2.38
N ALA A 89 -7.61 15.28 -2.78
CA ALA A 89 -8.27 13.99 -2.98
C ALA A 89 -8.82 13.41 -1.67
N VAL A 90 -8.10 13.58 -0.55
CA VAL A 90 -8.59 13.20 0.79
C VAL A 90 -9.84 14.01 1.15
N LYS A 91 -9.86 15.32 0.88
CA LYS A 91 -11.04 16.17 1.16
C LYS A 91 -12.26 15.81 0.32
N GLU A 92 -12.03 15.34 -0.90
CA GLU A 92 -13.09 14.85 -1.79
C GLU A 92 -13.70 13.54 -1.30
N GLY A 93 -12.86 12.54 -0.99
CA GLY A 93 -13.32 11.22 -0.55
C GLY A 93 -13.76 11.18 0.92
N MET A 94 -13.17 12.01 1.78
CA MET A 94 -13.41 12.02 3.23
C MET A 94 -13.77 13.44 3.72
N PRO A 95 -14.97 13.96 3.40
CA PRO A 95 -15.38 15.33 3.77
C PRO A 95 -15.31 15.61 5.27
N GLN A 96 -15.48 14.60 6.13
CA GLN A 96 -15.36 14.70 7.59
C GLN A 96 -13.94 15.09 8.06
N LEU A 97 -12.90 14.84 7.26
CA LEU A 97 -11.53 15.23 7.58
C LEU A 97 -11.16 16.62 7.04
N LYS A 98 -12.06 17.28 6.29
CA LYS A 98 -11.75 18.47 5.51
C LYS A 98 -11.07 19.58 6.30
N GLU A 99 -11.66 20.00 7.41
CA GLU A 99 -11.09 21.08 8.24
C GLU A 99 -9.68 20.75 8.75
N SER A 100 -9.47 19.51 9.17
CA SER A 100 -8.18 19.06 9.69
C SER A 100 -7.11 18.98 8.59
N ILE A 101 -7.49 18.54 7.39
CA ILE A 101 -6.60 18.45 6.22
C ILE A 101 -6.30 19.83 5.64
N ASP A 102 -7.27 20.76 5.66
CA ASP A 102 -7.04 22.16 5.29
C ASP A 102 -6.03 22.83 6.24
N LEU A 103 -6.11 22.54 7.54
CA LEU A 103 -5.13 23.03 8.52
C LEU A 103 -3.72 22.49 8.21
N VAL A 104 -3.56 21.18 7.99
CA VAL A 104 -2.27 20.57 7.62
C VAL A 104 -1.74 21.17 6.32
N SER A 105 -2.60 21.32 5.31
CA SER A 105 -2.24 21.89 4.01
C SER A 105 -1.76 23.33 4.13
N SER A 106 -2.43 24.15 4.96
CA SER A 106 -2.01 25.55 5.23
C SER A 106 -0.62 25.61 5.86
N LEU A 107 -0.30 24.68 6.77
CA LEU A 107 1.01 24.63 7.41
C LEU A 107 2.11 24.18 6.44
N ILE A 108 1.82 23.22 5.58
CA ILE A 108 2.73 22.80 4.50
C ILE A 108 3.00 23.98 3.54
N GLN A 109 1.95 24.70 3.14
CA GLN A 109 2.08 25.87 2.27
C GLN A 109 2.97 26.95 2.90
N LYS A 110 2.77 27.24 4.19
CA LYS A 110 3.53 28.21 4.99
C LYS A 110 4.94 27.73 5.38
N GLY A 111 5.32 26.51 5.01
CA GLY A 111 6.63 25.93 5.36
C GLY A 111 6.80 25.58 6.84
N LYS A 112 5.71 25.53 7.61
CA LYS A 112 5.73 25.12 9.03
C LYS A 112 5.79 23.60 9.20
N ILE A 113 5.27 22.86 8.24
CA ILE A 113 5.47 21.42 8.09
C ILE A 113 6.21 21.22 6.77
N ASN A 114 7.37 20.60 6.82
CA ASN A 114 8.06 20.16 5.62
C ASN A 114 7.86 18.65 5.46
N PRO A 115 7.12 18.19 4.43
CA PRO A 115 6.88 16.77 4.20
C PRO A 115 8.17 15.92 4.13
N ALA A 116 9.29 16.49 3.64
CA ALA A 116 10.56 15.78 3.57
C ALA A 116 11.08 15.35 4.95
N ASP A 117 10.79 16.10 6.01
CA ASP A 117 11.25 15.80 7.37
C ASP A 117 10.57 14.54 7.95
N TYR A 118 9.43 14.12 7.38
CA TYR A 118 8.76 12.88 7.77
C TYR A 118 9.49 11.63 7.25
N PHE A 119 10.22 11.74 6.13
CA PHE A 119 10.88 10.61 5.46
C PHE A 119 12.39 10.54 5.72
N LYS A 120 12.94 11.49 6.47
CA LYS A 120 14.34 11.42 6.90
C LYS A 120 14.50 10.31 7.94
N ALA A 121 15.59 9.55 7.83
CA ALA A 121 15.99 8.62 8.89
C ALA A 121 16.12 9.40 10.21
N PRO A 122 15.61 8.89 11.35
CA PRO A 122 15.84 9.52 12.64
C PRO A 122 17.35 9.61 12.88
N ALA A 123 17.85 10.76 13.30
CA ALA A 123 19.19 10.82 13.87
C ALA A 123 19.22 9.91 15.12
N GLU A 124 20.34 9.25 15.41
CA GLU A 124 20.50 8.43 16.62
C GLU A 124 20.07 9.23 17.86
N GLY A 125 18.97 8.80 18.49
CA GLY A 125 18.44 9.41 19.73
C GLY A 125 17.23 10.32 19.60
N GLU A 126 16.70 10.61 18.40
CA GLU A 126 15.48 11.43 18.25
C GLU A 126 14.21 10.57 18.11
N ASN A 127 13.34 10.63 19.14
CA ASN A 127 11.97 10.11 19.05
C ASN A 127 11.14 11.00 18.12
N LYS A 128 10.74 10.43 16.97
CA LYS A 128 9.70 10.87 16.02
C LYS A 128 9.35 12.36 16.04
N THR A 129 9.87 13.10 15.06
CA THR A 129 9.53 14.49 14.69
C THR A 129 8.02 14.80 14.65
N ALA A 130 7.17 13.81 14.38
CA ALA A 130 5.71 13.96 14.37
C ALA A 130 5.10 14.31 15.74
N ASP A 131 5.66 13.79 16.84
CA ASP A 131 5.07 13.96 18.19
C ASP A 131 5.35 15.35 18.79
N HIS A 132 6.49 15.95 18.44
CA HIS A 132 6.86 17.30 18.89
C HIS A 132 6.13 18.39 18.09
N LEU A 133 6.02 18.25 16.77
CA LEU A 133 5.38 19.25 15.90
C LEU A 133 3.85 19.32 16.10
N ALA A 134 3.22 18.20 16.44
CA ALA A 134 1.77 18.09 16.62
C ALA A 134 1.25 18.78 17.89
N LYS A 135 2.05 18.79 18.97
CA LYS A 135 1.69 19.41 20.26
C LYS A 135 1.60 20.93 20.18
N ASP A 136 2.51 21.58 19.44
CA ASP A 136 2.55 23.05 19.34
C ASP A 136 1.51 23.61 18.37
N LEU A 137 0.96 22.77 17.47
CA LEU A 137 0.08 23.18 16.37
C LEU A 137 -1.39 22.73 16.52
N LYS A 138 -1.77 22.07 17.63
CA LYS A 138 -3.13 21.53 17.88
C LYS A 138 -3.63 20.59 16.77
N ILE A 139 -2.74 19.79 16.19
CA ILE A 139 -3.11 18.82 15.14
C ILE A 139 -3.06 17.42 15.73
N SER A 140 -4.01 16.56 15.35
CA SER A 140 -3.90 15.14 15.67
C SER A 140 -2.69 14.54 14.93
N PRO A 141 -1.70 13.98 15.63
CA PRO A 141 -0.56 13.29 15.00
C PRO A 141 -1.00 12.24 13.96
N SER A 142 -2.21 11.67 14.15
CA SER A 142 -2.81 10.72 13.22
C SER A 142 -3.06 11.28 11.83
N ASN A 143 -3.49 12.55 11.70
CA ASN A 143 -3.89 13.10 10.40
C ASN A 143 -2.68 13.51 9.56
N VAL A 144 -1.61 13.99 10.20
CA VAL A 144 -0.33 14.22 9.53
C VAL A 144 0.25 12.89 9.06
N SER A 145 0.31 11.89 9.95
CA SER A 145 0.83 10.57 9.61
C SER A 145 0.02 9.90 8.50
N PHE A 146 -1.32 10.01 8.56
CA PHE A 146 -2.22 9.53 7.51
C PHE A 146 -1.90 10.18 6.15
N LEU A 147 -1.84 11.51 6.08
CA LEU A 147 -1.51 12.21 4.83
C LEU A 147 -0.11 11.83 4.32
N MET A 148 0.89 11.79 5.20
CA MET A 148 2.26 11.44 4.80
C MET A 148 2.37 9.98 4.32
N ASN A 149 1.63 9.04 4.90
CA ASN A 149 1.57 7.67 4.39
C ASN A 149 0.98 7.63 2.97
N LEU A 150 -0.06 8.42 2.68
CA LEU A 150 -0.63 8.52 1.32
C LEU A 150 0.35 9.17 0.32
N VAL A 151 1.14 10.15 0.76
CA VAL A 151 2.23 10.76 -0.03
C VAL A 151 3.33 9.75 -0.32
N SER A 152 3.71 8.96 0.69
CA SER A 152 4.76 7.93 0.59
C SER A 152 4.45 6.92 -0.50
N ARG A 153 3.19 6.49 -0.62
CA ARG A 153 2.72 5.56 -1.66
C ARG A 153 3.06 6.05 -3.06
N VAL A 154 2.86 7.35 -3.34
CA VAL A 154 3.13 7.93 -4.68
C VAL A 154 4.60 7.80 -5.05
N VAL A 155 5.49 8.21 -4.14
CA VAL A 155 6.94 8.17 -4.38
C VAL A 155 7.42 6.73 -4.48
N LEU A 156 7.00 5.87 -3.55
CA LEU A 156 7.43 4.48 -3.50
C LEU A 156 6.92 3.68 -4.70
N GLU A 157 5.72 3.96 -5.22
CA GLU A 157 5.22 3.32 -6.45
C GLU A 157 6.07 3.71 -7.67
N ARG A 158 6.48 4.98 -7.79
CA ARG A 158 7.43 5.41 -8.83
C ARG A 158 8.76 4.66 -8.70
N ARG A 159 9.30 4.58 -7.48
CA ARG A 159 10.57 3.86 -7.22
C ARG A 159 10.47 2.38 -7.52
N ALA A 160 9.36 1.74 -7.15
CA ALA A 160 9.14 0.34 -7.49
C ALA A 160 9.20 0.13 -9.01
N LYS A 161 8.52 0.96 -9.81
CA LYS A 161 8.58 0.88 -11.28
C LYS A 161 10.00 1.04 -11.82
N GLU A 162 10.74 2.05 -11.36
CA GLU A 162 12.15 2.29 -11.75
C GLU A 162 13.05 1.10 -11.39
N ILE A 163 12.96 0.61 -10.15
CA ILE A 163 13.78 -0.47 -9.61
C ILE A 163 13.50 -1.78 -10.35
N MET A 164 12.23 -2.14 -10.53
CA MET A 164 11.87 -3.37 -11.21
C MET A 164 12.30 -3.38 -12.68
N LEU A 165 12.18 -2.22 -13.35
CA LEU A 165 12.68 -2.07 -14.71
C LEU A 165 14.20 -2.28 -14.78
N ALA A 166 14.96 -1.74 -13.82
CA ALA A 166 16.41 -1.85 -13.78
C ALA A 166 16.91 -3.25 -13.36
N LEU A 167 16.23 -3.90 -12.42
CA LEU A 167 16.62 -5.23 -11.93
C LEU A 167 16.34 -6.34 -12.96
N GLY A 168 15.26 -6.21 -13.72
CA GLY A 168 14.74 -7.27 -14.57
C GLY A 168 14.24 -8.45 -13.74
N GLU A 169 14.42 -9.67 -14.24
CA GLU A 169 14.09 -10.88 -13.49
C GLU A 169 15.11 -11.12 -12.37
N PHE A 170 14.60 -11.39 -11.17
CA PHE A 170 15.40 -11.80 -10.02
C PHE A 170 14.61 -12.74 -9.11
N ASP A 171 15.33 -13.59 -8.39
CA ASP A 171 14.73 -14.47 -7.40
C ASP A 171 14.46 -13.72 -6.09
N TRP A 172 13.23 -13.84 -5.61
CA TRP A 172 12.83 -13.34 -4.31
C TRP A 172 11.93 -14.35 -3.62
N ASN A 173 12.40 -14.88 -2.50
CA ASN A 173 11.72 -15.93 -1.73
C ASN A 173 11.28 -15.45 -0.35
N LYS A 174 11.15 -14.12 -0.17
CA LYS A 174 10.72 -13.50 1.08
C LYS A 174 9.26 -13.09 1.04
N GLY A 175 8.63 -13.16 2.21
CA GLY A 175 7.21 -12.83 2.36
C GLY A 175 6.90 -11.34 2.49
N TYR A 176 7.94 -10.49 2.49
CA TYR A 176 7.87 -9.03 2.43
C TYR A 176 8.39 -8.51 1.09
N CYS A 177 8.09 -7.24 0.78
CA CYS A 177 8.38 -6.63 -0.52
C CYS A 177 9.89 -6.49 -0.80
N PRO A 178 10.39 -6.84 -2.00
CA PRO A 178 11.79 -6.66 -2.37
C PRO A 178 12.23 -5.19 -2.48
N VAL A 179 11.27 -4.28 -2.71
CA VAL A 179 11.56 -2.86 -2.90
C VAL A 179 11.64 -2.14 -1.57
N CYS A 180 10.54 -2.12 -0.82
CA CYS A 180 10.43 -1.31 0.39
C CYS A 180 10.53 -2.11 1.70
N GLY A 181 10.50 -3.44 1.65
CA GLY A 181 10.55 -4.29 2.85
C GLY A 181 9.22 -4.44 3.59
N GLU A 182 8.15 -3.81 3.13
CA GLU A 182 6.84 -3.85 3.79
C GLU A 182 6.05 -5.13 3.44
N PHE A 183 5.17 -5.55 4.35
CA PHE A 183 4.29 -6.71 4.18
C PHE A 183 3.11 -6.42 3.21
N PRO A 184 2.52 -7.48 2.62
CA PRO A 184 1.43 -7.30 1.67
C PRO A 184 0.11 -6.90 2.33
N SER A 185 -0.68 -6.09 1.63
CA SER A 185 -2.07 -5.76 2.00
C SER A 185 -3.07 -6.79 1.49
N ILE A 186 -2.77 -7.43 0.35
CA ILE A 186 -3.62 -8.42 -0.30
C ILE A 186 -2.76 -9.43 -1.08
N ALA A 187 -3.28 -10.64 -1.27
CA ALA A 187 -2.75 -11.62 -2.20
C ALA A 187 -3.69 -11.89 -3.38
N LEU A 188 -3.11 -12.30 -4.49
CA LEU A 188 -3.81 -12.85 -5.65
C LEU A 188 -3.38 -14.29 -5.86
N ILE A 189 -4.34 -15.19 -6.03
CA ILE A 189 -4.11 -16.54 -6.54
C ILE A 189 -4.77 -16.66 -7.90
N GLU A 190 -3.94 -16.80 -8.93
CA GLU A 190 -4.38 -16.96 -10.30
C GLU A 190 -5.22 -18.23 -10.46
N GLU A 191 -6.24 -18.16 -11.31
CA GLU A 191 -7.03 -19.33 -11.69
C GLU A 191 -6.16 -20.37 -12.42
N GLU A 192 -5.36 -19.90 -13.38
CA GLU A 192 -4.45 -20.74 -14.14
C GLU A 192 -3.12 -20.93 -13.40
N GLY A 193 -2.68 -22.17 -13.23
CA GLY A 193 -1.42 -22.51 -12.57
C GLY A 193 -1.39 -22.26 -11.05
N GLY A 194 -2.41 -21.62 -10.47
CA GLY A 194 -2.57 -21.46 -9.02
C GLY A 194 -1.41 -20.70 -8.37
N LYS A 195 -0.74 -19.81 -9.10
CA LYS A 195 0.40 -19.04 -8.61
C LYS A 195 -0.10 -17.96 -7.64
N ARG A 196 0.64 -17.77 -6.54
CA ARG A 196 0.37 -16.70 -5.57
C ARG A 196 1.27 -15.50 -5.82
N PHE A 197 0.64 -14.34 -5.92
CA PHE A 197 1.27 -13.02 -5.95
C PHE A 197 0.84 -12.24 -4.72
N LEU A 198 1.78 -11.56 -4.10
CA LEU A 198 1.57 -10.67 -2.97
C LEU A 198 1.62 -9.24 -3.47
N HIS A 199 0.73 -8.37 -2.99
CA HIS A 199 0.70 -6.95 -3.33
C HIS A 199 1.17 -6.09 -2.16
N CYS A 200 2.19 -5.26 -2.36
CA CYS A 200 2.80 -4.49 -1.29
C CYS A 200 1.84 -3.42 -0.77
N SER A 201 1.64 -3.37 0.56
CA SER A 201 0.79 -2.35 1.20
C SER A 201 1.36 -0.93 1.08
N SER A 202 2.68 -0.77 0.90
CA SER A 202 3.34 0.54 0.85
C SER A 202 3.70 0.99 -0.57
N CYS A 203 4.47 0.23 -1.34
CA CYS A 203 4.94 0.65 -2.67
C CYS A 203 4.11 0.11 -3.85
N GLY A 204 3.17 -0.82 -3.60
CA GLY A 204 2.32 -1.41 -4.62
C GLY A 204 3.01 -2.43 -5.54
N GLN A 205 4.27 -2.76 -5.27
CA GLN A 205 4.95 -3.81 -6.02
C GLN A 205 4.31 -5.17 -5.78
N ASP A 206 4.03 -5.88 -6.86
CA ASP A 206 3.64 -7.29 -6.83
C ASP A 206 4.86 -8.20 -6.87
N TRP A 207 4.84 -9.30 -6.10
CA TRP A 207 5.89 -10.32 -6.21
C TRP A 207 5.32 -11.72 -5.97
N ARG A 208 5.95 -12.71 -6.59
CA ARG A 208 5.60 -14.12 -6.40
C ARG A 208 6.11 -14.60 -5.05
N PHE A 209 5.29 -15.38 -4.35
CA PHE A 209 5.70 -16.05 -3.12
C PHE A 209 5.06 -17.44 -3.02
N THR A 210 5.79 -18.42 -2.48
CA THR A 210 5.35 -19.82 -2.37
C THR A 210 4.01 -19.94 -1.65
N ARG A 211 3.15 -20.93 -1.97
CA ARG A 211 1.86 -21.11 -1.29
C ARG A 211 1.96 -21.79 0.08
N VAL A 212 3.00 -22.59 0.30
CA VAL A 212 3.13 -23.46 1.47
C VAL A 212 3.70 -22.78 2.73
N SER A 213 4.01 -21.49 2.64
CA SER A 213 4.62 -20.74 3.74
C SER A 213 3.80 -19.50 4.09
N CYS A 214 3.77 -19.15 5.38
CA CYS A 214 3.20 -17.89 5.82
C CYS A 214 4.10 -16.72 5.37
N PRO A 215 3.60 -15.70 4.64
CA PRO A 215 4.39 -14.53 4.25
C PRO A 215 4.96 -13.75 5.44
N TYR A 216 4.33 -13.81 6.61
CA TYR A 216 4.78 -13.04 7.77
C TYR A 216 5.91 -13.73 8.54
N CYS A 217 5.70 -14.97 8.98
CA CYS A 217 6.68 -15.69 9.80
C CYS A 217 7.62 -16.62 9.01
N GLU A 218 7.41 -16.74 7.70
CA GLU A 218 8.17 -17.58 6.75
C GLU A 218 8.25 -19.08 7.10
N LYS A 219 7.50 -19.54 8.10
CA LYS A 219 7.39 -20.97 8.45
C LYS A 219 6.49 -21.69 7.46
N GLU A 220 6.87 -22.92 7.11
CA GLU A 220 5.99 -23.84 6.38
C GLU A 220 4.79 -24.22 7.25
N GLU A 221 3.59 -24.04 6.73
CA GLU A 221 2.38 -24.56 7.36
C GLU A 221 2.03 -25.90 6.71
N ARG A 222 2.39 -26.98 7.41
CA ARG A 222 2.25 -28.37 6.91
C ARG A 222 0.90 -29.01 7.22
N LYS A 223 0.05 -28.36 8.02
CA LYS A 223 -1.29 -28.84 8.35
C LYS A 223 -2.27 -27.80 7.86
N ASP A 224 -2.78 -28.06 6.65
CA ASP A 224 -3.89 -27.39 6.01
C ASP A 224 -3.74 -25.86 5.90
N MET A 225 -3.38 -25.37 4.71
CA MET A 225 -3.55 -23.97 4.36
C MET A 225 -5.03 -23.62 4.47
N GLU A 226 -5.47 -23.22 5.65
CA GLU A 226 -6.85 -22.88 5.90
C GLU A 226 -7.11 -21.53 5.22
N TYR A 227 -7.71 -21.60 4.04
CA TYR A 227 -8.37 -20.45 3.47
C TYR A 227 -9.73 -20.34 4.14
N PHE A 228 -9.96 -19.24 4.84
CA PHE A 228 -11.29 -18.90 5.28
C PHE A 228 -12.07 -18.36 4.08
N TYR A 229 -13.16 -19.02 3.73
CA TYR A 229 -14.09 -18.59 2.68
C TYR A 229 -15.38 -18.07 3.29
N VAL A 230 -15.97 -17.05 2.68
CA VAL A 230 -17.35 -16.64 2.99
C VAL A 230 -18.31 -17.53 2.20
N GLU A 231 -19.35 -18.04 2.86
CA GLU A 231 -20.36 -18.86 2.20
C GLU A 231 -20.92 -18.14 0.95
N ASN A 232 -21.03 -18.87 -0.16
CA ASN A 232 -21.47 -18.37 -1.47
C ASN A 232 -20.54 -17.35 -2.16
N LYS A 233 -19.34 -17.10 -1.64
CA LYS A 233 -18.31 -16.28 -2.30
C LYS A 233 -17.06 -17.10 -2.62
N THR A 234 -16.95 -17.55 -3.87
CA THR A 234 -15.92 -18.50 -4.30
C THR A 234 -14.57 -17.87 -4.65
N GLN A 235 -14.51 -16.54 -4.81
CA GLN A 235 -13.31 -15.79 -5.21
C GLN A 235 -12.71 -14.94 -4.09
N GLU A 236 -13.32 -14.94 -2.91
CA GLU A 236 -12.88 -14.14 -1.77
C GLU A 236 -12.44 -15.09 -0.65
N ALA A 237 -11.21 -14.93 -0.20
CA ALA A 237 -10.65 -15.76 0.85
C ALA A 237 -9.75 -14.95 1.78
N ALA A 238 -9.44 -15.50 2.95
CA ALA A 238 -8.35 -15.04 3.79
C ALA A 238 -7.42 -16.20 4.08
N PHE A 239 -6.12 -16.03 3.80
CA PHE A 239 -5.09 -16.91 4.33
C PHE A 239 -4.92 -16.59 5.82
N ILE A 240 -4.93 -17.60 6.68
CA ILE A 240 -4.68 -17.45 8.12
C ILE A 240 -3.45 -18.25 8.53
N CYS A 241 -2.70 -17.73 9.50
CA CYS A 241 -1.56 -18.41 10.10
C CYS A 241 -1.78 -18.55 11.60
N ASP A 242 -2.04 -19.76 12.07
CA ASP A 242 -2.29 -20.03 13.49
C ASP A 242 -1.05 -19.83 14.36
N THR A 243 0.15 -19.96 13.77
CA THR A 243 1.42 -19.85 14.48
C THR A 243 1.74 -18.41 14.91
N CYS A 244 1.46 -17.43 14.03
CA CYS A 244 1.72 -16.01 14.31
C CYS A 244 0.46 -15.16 14.43
N LYS A 245 -0.72 -15.79 14.32
CA LYS A 245 -2.04 -15.14 14.37
C LYS A 245 -2.19 -13.99 13.38
N LYS A 246 -1.53 -14.09 12.23
CA LYS A 246 -1.67 -13.14 11.12
C LYS A 246 -2.61 -13.67 10.04
N TYR A 247 -3.32 -12.78 9.37
CA TYR A 247 -4.12 -13.08 8.17
C TYR A 247 -3.74 -12.22 6.97
N LEU A 248 -4.07 -12.69 5.77
CA LEU A 248 -3.95 -11.96 4.52
C LEU A 248 -5.18 -12.19 3.64
N VAL A 249 -5.92 -11.12 3.37
CA VAL A 249 -7.03 -11.14 2.40
C VAL A 249 -6.49 -11.56 1.04
N THR A 250 -7.20 -12.45 0.36
CA THR A 250 -6.76 -13.10 -0.86
C THR A 250 -7.88 -13.14 -1.89
N LEU A 251 -7.62 -12.61 -3.09
CA LEU A 251 -8.42 -12.90 -4.27
C LEU A 251 -8.08 -14.27 -4.80
N TYR A 252 -9.06 -15.18 -4.80
CA TYR A 252 -8.87 -16.58 -5.17
C TYR A 252 -9.45 -16.87 -6.56
N ARG A 253 -8.72 -17.66 -7.37
CA ARG A 253 -9.11 -18.05 -8.73
C ARG A 253 -9.55 -16.85 -9.56
N ALA A 254 -8.78 -15.78 -9.47
CA ALA A 254 -9.11 -14.57 -10.21
C ALA A 254 -8.61 -14.74 -11.66
N GLY A 255 -9.54 -14.81 -12.61
CA GLY A 255 -9.23 -14.78 -14.04
C GLY A 255 -8.81 -13.39 -14.52
N HIS A 256 -8.44 -13.30 -15.81
CA HIS A 256 -7.95 -12.07 -16.46
C HIS A 256 -9.01 -11.30 -17.26
N LEU A 257 -10.29 -11.60 -17.07
CA LEU A 257 -11.40 -11.03 -17.85
C LEU A 257 -11.54 -9.50 -17.69
N PHE A 258 -11.13 -8.94 -16.55
CA PHE A 258 -11.22 -7.52 -16.28
C PHE A 258 -9.91 -6.98 -15.71
N ALA A 259 -9.53 -5.77 -16.10
CA ALA A 259 -8.45 -5.02 -15.47
C ALA A 259 -8.72 -4.84 -13.96
N ARG A 260 -7.66 -4.84 -13.14
CA ARG A 260 -7.78 -4.79 -11.68
C ARG A 260 -6.75 -3.84 -11.10
N ASP A 261 -7.19 -3.10 -10.09
CA ASP A 261 -6.31 -2.40 -9.16
C ASP A 261 -6.35 -3.14 -7.82
N MET A 262 -5.17 -3.48 -7.29
CA MET A 262 -5.06 -4.32 -6.09
C MET A 262 -5.41 -3.57 -4.80
N ASP A 263 -5.23 -2.24 -4.76
CA ASP A 263 -5.66 -1.43 -3.61
C ASP A 263 -7.19 -1.31 -3.58
N VAL A 264 -7.81 -1.07 -4.74
CA VAL A 264 -9.29 -1.09 -4.86
C VAL A 264 -9.84 -2.46 -4.46
N SER A 265 -9.16 -3.53 -4.87
CA SER A 265 -9.54 -4.90 -4.51
C SER A 265 -9.44 -5.15 -3.01
N ALA A 266 -8.37 -4.70 -2.35
CA ALA A 266 -8.20 -4.83 -0.91
C ALA A 266 -9.31 -4.12 -0.14
N ILE A 267 -9.62 -2.88 -0.51
CA ILE A 267 -10.67 -2.08 0.12
C ILE A 267 -12.06 -2.70 -0.12
N SER A 268 -12.29 -3.25 -1.31
CA SER A 268 -13.55 -3.93 -1.65
C SER A 268 -13.80 -5.16 -0.78
N LEU A 269 -12.75 -5.74 -0.22
CA LEU A 269 -12.80 -6.91 0.65
C LEU A 269 -12.67 -6.59 2.14
N ILE A 270 -12.87 -5.33 2.56
CA ILE A 270 -12.74 -4.93 3.97
C ILE A 270 -13.55 -5.78 4.96
N HIS A 271 -14.70 -6.30 4.52
CA HIS A 271 -15.52 -7.20 5.33
C HIS A 271 -14.77 -8.48 5.76
N MET A 272 -13.78 -8.93 4.98
CA MET A 272 -12.88 -10.02 5.34
C MET A 272 -11.95 -9.62 6.49
N ASP A 273 -11.39 -8.41 6.45
CA ASP A 273 -10.61 -7.87 7.56
C ASP A 273 -11.43 -7.85 8.85
N MET A 274 -12.68 -7.38 8.78
CA MET A 274 -13.59 -7.36 9.94
C MET A 274 -13.81 -8.76 10.51
N LEU A 275 -14.10 -9.74 9.67
CA LEU A 275 -14.34 -11.12 10.09
C LEU A 275 -13.09 -11.75 10.72
N MET A 276 -11.91 -11.51 10.16
CA MET A 276 -10.66 -12.08 10.68
C MET A 276 -10.23 -11.44 12.00
N GLN A 277 -10.37 -10.12 12.13
CA GLN A 277 -10.07 -9.42 13.38
C GLN A 277 -11.04 -9.80 14.51
N GLN A 278 -12.34 -9.99 14.22
CA GLN A 278 -13.30 -10.54 15.19
C GLN A 278 -12.94 -11.95 15.67
N LYS A 279 -12.24 -12.74 14.84
CA LYS A 279 -11.73 -14.07 15.20
C LYS A 279 -10.39 -14.04 15.95
N GLY A 280 -9.85 -12.85 16.24
CA GLY A 280 -8.61 -12.67 17.00
C GLY A 280 -7.33 -12.77 16.15
N TYR A 281 -7.43 -12.60 14.83
CA TYR A 281 -6.26 -12.49 13.95
C TYR A 281 -5.93 -11.02 13.65
N GLU A 282 -4.66 -10.73 13.39
CA GLU A 282 -4.20 -9.40 12.97
C GLU A 282 -3.80 -9.39 11.49
N PRO A 283 -3.97 -8.28 10.76
CA PRO A 283 -3.50 -8.22 9.39
C PRO A 283 -1.98 -8.30 9.32
N MET A 284 -1.44 -8.85 8.22
CA MET A 284 0.00 -8.85 7.96
C MET A 284 0.56 -7.43 7.82
N ALA A 285 -0.22 -6.51 7.24
CA ALA A 285 0.10 -5.10 7.12
C ALA A 285 -1.06 -4.25 7.61
N ILE A 286 -0.75 -3.25 8.43
CA ILE A 286 -1.74 -2.24 8.86
C ILE A 286 -1.87 -1.21 7.73
N CYS A 287 -3.08 -1.08 7.21
CA CYS A 287 -3.46 -0.13 6.17
C CYS A 287 -4.54 0.82 6.70
N ALA A 288 -4.68 1.98 6.07
CA ALA A 288 -5.63 3.00 6.54
C ALA A 288 -7.09 2.51 6.59
N TRP A 289 -7.46 1.51 5.78
CA TRP A 289 -8.80 0.96 5.73
C TRP A 289 -9.04 -0.20 6.73
N ASN A 290 -8.00 -0.89 7.22
CA ASN A 290 -8.15 -2.10 8.03
C ASN A 290 -7.82 -1.92 9.53
N VAL A 291 -7.70 -0.67 10.00
CA VAL A 291 -7.64 -0.36 11.43
C VAL A 291 -9.07 -0.29 11.97
N LEU A 292 -9.53 -1.39 12.56
CA LEU A 292 -10.88 -1.50 13.11
C LEU A 292 -10.78 -1.34 14.64
N SER A 293 -11.30 -0.23 15.16
CA SER A 293 -11.32 0.10 16.59
C SER A 293 -12.32 -0.75 17.36
#